data_AF-A0A0N7I4K1-F1
#
_entry.id   AF-A0A0N7I4K1-F1
#
_cell.length_a   1.000
_cell.length_b   1.000
_cell.length_c   1.000
_cell.angle_alpha   90.00
_cell.angle_beta   90.00
_cell.angle_gamma   90.00
#
_symmetry.space_group_name_H-M   'P 1'
#
loop_
_entity.id
_entity.type
_entity.pdbx_description
1 polymer ?
#
loop_
_entity_poly.entity_id
_entity_poly.type
_entity_poly.pdbx_seq_one_letter_code
_entity_poly.pdbx_strand_id
1 'polypeptide(L)'
;MAEDDHERAEFLPATAYAVLGLLSSHQEELSPAEIKVRADWSLRSFYWSPAVSHIRRELERLLECGYVEARLRMSTSAGPRAAI
;
A
#
# COMPACT_ATOMS: atom_id res chain seq x y z
N MET A 1 10.99 8.67 -27.89
CA MET A 1 9.55 8.52 -28.12
C MET A 1 9.16 7.28 -27.33
N ALA A 2 9.01 7.46 -26.02
CA ALA A 2 8.55 6.41 -25.12
C ALA A 2 7.03 6.47 -25.20
N GLU A 3 6.44 5.38 -25.63
CA GLU A 3 5.06 5.31 -26.05
C GLU A 3 4.13 5.55 -24.85
N ASP A 4 3.08 6.32 -25.11
CA ASP A 4 1.92 6.56 -24.27
C ASP A 4 1.24 5.22 -23.91
N ASP A 5 1.69 4.57 -22.84
CA ASP A 5 1.06 3.36 -22.27
C ASP A 5 0.13 3.69 -21.08
N HIS A 6 -0.16 4.98 -20.83
CA HIS A 6 -1.00 5.43 -19.71
C HIS A 6 -2.51 5.51 -20.07
N GLU A 7 -2.92 5.00 -21.23
CA GLU A 7 -4.30 5.18 -21.74
C GLU A 7 -5.29 4.06 -21.37
N ARG A 8 -5.01 3.35 -20.28
CA ARG A 8 -6.03 2.73 -19.43
C ARG A 8 -5.67 2.91 -17.97
N ALA A 9 -5.48 4.15 -17.53
CA ALA A 9 -5.50 4.47 -16.10
C ALA A 9 -6.87 4.06 -15.54
N GLU A 10 -7.05 2.78 -15.23
CA GLU A 10 -8.10 2.32 -14.35
C GLU A 10 -7.92 3.13 -13.08
N PHE A 11 -8.82 4.10 -12.87
CA PHE A 11 -8.81 4.93 -11.68
C PHE A 11 -8.71 4.01 -10.47
N LEU A 12 -7.62 4.15 -9.72
CA LEU A 12 -7.42 3.35 -8.53
C LEU A 12 -8.61 3.61 -7.59
N PRO A 13 -9.14 2.58 -6.91
CA PRO A 13 -10.14 2.79 -5.88
C PRO A 13 -9.65 3.81 -4.84
N ALA A 14 -10.57 4.57 -4.23
CA ALA A 14 -10.20 5.56 -3.20
C ALA A 14 -9.34 4.95 -2.08
N THR A 15 -9.60 3.68 -1.71
CA THR A 15 -8.79 2.93 -0.75
C THR A 15 -7.36 2.69 -1.24
N ALA A 16 -7.15 2.39 -2.51
CA ALA A 16 -5.81 2.20 -3.07
C ALA A 16 -5.01 3.52 -3.09
N TYR A 17 -5.64 4.65 -3.44
CA TYR A 17 -4.99 5.96 -3.29
C TYR A 17 -4.67 6.30 -1.83
N ALA A 18 -5.56 5.96 -0.89
CA ALA A 18 -5.30 6.17 0.54
C ALA A 18 -4.12 5.33 1.04
N VAL A 19 -4.05 4.05 0.64
CA VAL A 19 -2.92 3.16 0.96
C VAL A 19 -1.62 3.68 0.35
N LEU A 20 -1.66 4.13 -0.92
CA LEU A 20 -0.51 4.72 -1.59
C LEU A 20 -0.02 5.98 -0.86
N GLY A 21 -0.92 6.87 -0.46
CA GLY A 21 -0.56 8.07 0.31
C GLY A 21 0.06 7.74 1.67
N LEU A 22 -0.42 6.69 2.35
CA LEU A 22 0.17 6.24 3.61
C LEU A 22 1.59 5.69 3.44
N LEU A 23 1.87 4.99 2.34
CA LEU A 23 3.21 4.52 1.97
C LEU A 23 4.13 5.67 1.57
N SER A 24 3.63 6.65 0.82
CA SER A 24 4.43 7.81 0.40
C SER A 24 4.78 8.75 1.56
N SER A 25 4.03 8.70 2.67
CA SER A 25 4.19 9.65 3.78
C SER A 25 5.53 9.53 4.52
N HIS A 26 6.08 8.31 4.62
CA HIS A 26 7.37 8.04 5.26
C HIS A 26 8.09 7.02 4.37
N GLN A 27 9.36 7.25 4.05
CA GLN A 27 10.20 6.38 3.21
C GLN A 27 10.55 5.05 3.93
N GLU A 28 9.55 4.38 4.45
CA GLU A 28 9.61 3.16 5.24
C GLU A 28 8.79 2.08 4.53
N GLU A 29 9.37 0.90 4.34
CA GLU A 29 8.60 -0.27 3.88
C GLU A 29 7.70 -0.73 5.03
N LEU A 30 6.39 -0.74 4.84
CA LEU A 30 5.38 -1.06 5.84
C LEU A 30 4.74 -2.40 5.55
N SER A 31 4.54 -3.20 6.60
CA SER A 31 3.65 -4.34 6.52
C SER A 31 2.18 -3.90 6.47
N PRO A 32 1.27 -4.74 5.94
CA PRO A 32 -0.16 -4.43 5.91
C PRO A 32 -0.77 -4.10 7.30
N ALA A 33 -0.20 -4.65 8.38
CA ALA A 33 -0.64 -4.36 9.74
C ALA A 33 -0.19 -2.96 10.21
N GLU A 34 1.01 -2.51 9.85
CA GLU A 34 1.49 -1.16 10.15
C GLU A 34 0.71 -0.11 9.35
N ILE A 35 0.38 -0.41 8.09
CA ILE A 35 -0.52 0.43 7.27
C ILE A 35 -1.88 0.59 7.96
N LYS A 36 -2.45 -0.49 8.53
CA LYS A 36 -3.71 -0.42 9.28
C LYS A 36 -3.61 0.52 10.49
N VAL A 37 -2.54 0.40 11.28
CA VAL A 37 -2.32 1.28 12.43
C VAL A 37 -2.22 2.73 11.95
N ARG A 38 -1.41 3.03 10.94
CA ARG A 38 -1.26 4.39 10.42
C ARG A 38 -2.58 4.92 9.84
N ALA A 39 -3.38 4.08 9.19
CA ALA A 39 -4.72 4.42 8.70
C ALA A 39 -5.68 4.77 9.84
N ASP A 40 -5.68 4.02 10.94
CA ASP A 40 -6.53 4.30 12.11
C ASP A 40 -6.26 5.67 12.73
N TRP A 41 -4.99 6.11 12.71
CA TRP A 41 -4.59 7.42 13.23
C TRP A 41 -4.75 8.54 12.22
N SER A 42 -4.37 8.29 10.97
CA SER A 42 -4.22 9.35 9.95
C SER A 42 -5.50 9.57 9.15
N LEU A 43 -6.24 8.51 8.84
CA LEU A 43 -7.41 8.59 7.97
C LEU A 43 -8.72 8.81 8.72
N ARG A 44 -8.76 8.60 10.05
CA ARG A 44 -9.98 8.66 10.88
C ARG A 44 -10.86 9.89 10.65
N SER A 45 -10.27 11.04 10.33
CA SER A 45 -11.01 12.29 10.18
C SER A 45 -11.61 12.52 8.80
N PHE A 46 -11.21 11.76 7.77
CA PHE A 46 -11.61 12.02 6.37
C PHE A 46 -11.86 10.78 5.52
N TYR A 47 -11.59 9.58 6.04
CA TYR A 47 -11.90 8.31 5.39
C TYR A 47 -12.21 7.22 6.43
N TRP A 48 -12.87 6.15 6.01
CA TRP A 48 -13.08 4.98 6.88
C TRP A 48 -11.78 4.17 6.95
N SER A 49 -11.47 3.55 8.10
CA SER A 49 -10.26 2.74 8.23
C SER A 49 -10.46 1.38 7.57
N PRO A 50 -9.75 1.06 6.47
CA PRO A 50 -9.93 -0.19 5.76
C PRO A 50 -9.49 -1.39 6.59
N ALA A 51 -10.16 -2.52 6.43
CA ALA A 51 -9.73 -3.78 7.04
C ALA A 51 -8.39 -4.26 6.44
N VAL A 52 -7.60 -5.02 7.21
CA VAL A 52 -6.28 -5.54 6.78
C VAL A 52 -6.39 -6.38 5.50
N SER A 53 -7.46 -7.16 5.34
CA SER A 53 -7.71 -7.93 4.10
C SER A 53 -7.91 -7.04 2.89
N HIS A 54 -8.60 -5.90 3.05
CA HIS A 54 -8.80 -4.94 1.98
C HIS A 54 -7.49 -4.23 1.64
N ILE A 55 -6.70 -3.85 2.66
CA ILE A 55 -5.35 -3.29 2.49
C ILE A 55 -4.48 -4.23 1.67
N ARG A 56 -4.46 -5.54 1.98
CA ARG A 56 -3.69 -6.53 1.19
C ARG A 56 -4.09 -6.54 -0.28
N ARG A 57 -5.40 -6.59 -0.56
CA ARG A 57 -5.90 -6.59 -1.94
C ARG A 57 -5.52 -5.32 -2.69
N GLU A 58 -5.60 -4.16 -2.05
CA GLU A 58 -5.20 -2.92 -2.70
C GLU A 58 -3.67 -2.85 -2.90
N LEU A 59 -2.87 -3.44 -2.01
CA LEU A 59 -1.42 -3.55 -2.22
C LEU A 59 -1.08 -4.49 -3.38
N GLU A 60 -1.77 -5.62 -3.52
CA GLU A 60 -1.65 -6.51 -4.68
C GLU A 60 -1.96 -5.74 -5.98
N ARG A 61 -3.06 -4.98 -6.02
CA ARG A 61 -3.40 -4.10 -7.15
C ARG A 61 -2.29 -3.07 -7.42
N LEU A 62 -1.77 -2.40 -6.39
CA LEU A 62 -0.71 -1.41 -6.54
C LEU A 62 0.59 -2.03 -7.06
N LEU A 63 0.91 -3.27 -6.67
CA LEU A 63 2.04 -4.04 -7.19
C LEU A 63 1.84 -4.38 -8.68
N GLU A 64 0.65 -4.84 -9.05
CA GLU A 64 0.29 -5.14 -10.45
C GLU A 64 0.39 -3.90 -11.34
N CYS A 65 0.02 -2.73 -10.81
CA CYS A 65 0.16 -1.45 -11.52
C CYS A 65 1.57 -0.85 -11.47
N GLY A 66 2.53 -1.46 -10.75
CA GLY A 66 3.91 -0.97 -10.64
C GLY A 66 4.08 0.30 -9.79
N TYR A 67 3.11 0.63 -8.93
CA TYR A 67 3.18 1.80 -8.05
C TYR A 67 3.98 1.55 -6.76
N VAL A 68 4.18 0.29 -6.37
CA VAL A 68 4.90 -0.12 -5.15
C VAL A 68 5.75 -1.36 -5.43
N GLU A 69 6.70 -1.65 -4.55
CA GLU A 69 7.51 -2.88 -4.60
C GLU A 69 7.38 -3.65 -3.28
N ALA A 70 7.35 -4.98 -3.30
CA ALA A 70 7.35 -5.79 -2.09
C ALA A 70 8.78 -6.25 -1.74
N ARG A 71 9.19 -6.06 -0.49
CA ARG A 71 10.47 -6.56 0.04
C ARG A 71 10.26 -7.49 1.24
N LEU A 72 10.94 -8.62 1.22
CA LEU A 72 10.97 -9.53 2.36
C LEU A 72 11.86 -8.94 3.46
N ARG A 73 11.27 -8.56 4.60
CA ARG A 73 12.03 -8.16 5.78
C ARG A 73 12.36 -9.40 6.61
N MET A 74 13.64 -9.67 6.82
CA MET A 74 14.10 -10.68 7.77
C MET A 74 14.05 -10.07 9.17
N SER A 75 13.16 -10.59 10.03
CA SER A 75 13.14 -10.21 11.44
C SER A 75 14.06 -11.16 12.23
N THR A 76 14.99 -10.59 13.01
CA THR A 76 16.03 -11.35 13.74
C THR A 76 15.47 -12.37 14.75
N SER A 77 14.18 -12.30 15.13
CA SER A 77 13.59 -13.23 16.10
C SER A 77 12.39 -14.05 15.62
N ALA A 78 11.88 -13.88 14.39
CA ALA A 78 10.67 -14.58 13.96
C ALA A 78 10.49 -14.62 12.43
N GLY A 79 11.38 -15.34 11.73
CA GLY A 79 11.20 -15.68 10.31
C GLY A 79 11.06 -14.49 9.34
N PRO A 80 10.92 -14.76 8.04
CA PRO A 80 10.71 -13.73 7.04
C PRO A 80 9.27 -13.17 7.09
N ARG A 81 9.12 -11.84 7.14
CA ARG A 81 7.82 -11.14 7.04
C ARG A 81 7.83 -10.25 5.80
N ALA A 82 6.81 -10.35 4.96
CA ALA A 82 6.67 -9.48 3.79
C ALA A 82 6.37 -8.04 4.22
N ALA A 83 7.15 -7.09 3.71
CA ALA A 83 6.92 -5.65 3.78
C ALA A 83 6.80 -5.10 2.36
N ILE A 84 6.19 -3.92 2.23
CA ILE A 84 5.93 -3.24 0.96
C ILE A 84 6.32 -1.79 1.11
#